data_AF-A0A8J4RP07-F1
#
_entry.id   AF-A0A8J4RP07-F1
#
_cell.length_a   1.000
_cell.length_b   1.000
_cell.length_c   1.000
_cell.angle_alpha   90.00
_cell.angle_beta   90.00
_cell.angle_gamma   90.00
#
_symmetry.space_group_name_H-M   'P 1'
#
loop_
_entity.id
_entity.type
_entity.pdbx_description
1 polymer ?
#
loop_
_entity_poly.entity_id
_entity_poly.type
_entity_poly.pdbx_seq_one_letter_code
_entity_poly.pdbx_strand_id
1 'polypeptide(L)'
;MGERRFYPSVSTYAVMIHGLCKKKGKLEEACKYFEMMVDEGIPPYTSTIELLRNRILELGFLDQIEILANKMERSTSCSIQEMANMIRGDKTNKTSRSEETDLESD
;
A
#
# COMPACT_ATOMS: atom_id res chain seq x y z
N MET A 1 11.82 24.34 -22.08
CA MET A 1 10.65 24.22 -21.17
C MET A 1 11.18 23.73 -19.84
N GLY A 2 10.99 24.47 -18.74
CA GLY A 2 11.49 24.04 -17.43
C GLY A 2 10.67 22.87 -16.90
N GLU A 3 11.33 21.83 -16.38
CA GLU A 3 10.66 20.73 -15.70
C GLU A 3 9.98 21.25 -14.43
N ARG A 4 8.66 21.20 -14.39
CA ARG A 4 7.93 21.40 -13.13
C ARG A 4 8.09 20.13 -12.30
N ARG A 5 8.93 20.20 -11.27
CA ARG A 5 9.02 19.13 -10.27
C ARG A 5 7.70 19.05 -9.52
N PHE A 6 6.99 17.94 -9.71
CA PHE A 6 5.81 17.61 -8.94
C PHE A 6 6.26 16.79 -7.72
N TYR A 7 5.82 17.21 -6.54
CA TYR A 7 6.09 16.51 -5.28
C TYR A 7 4.76 15.90 -4.81
N PRO A 8 4.55 14.59 -5.00
CA PRO A 8 3.31 13.94 -4.61
C PRO A 8 3.08 14.07 -3.11
N SER A 9 1.84 14.34 -2.71
CA SER A 9 1.43 14.29 -1.31
C SER A 9 1.12 12.86 -0.86
N VAL A 10 1.03 12.65 0.46
CA VAL A 10 0.48 11.44 1.08
C VAL A 10 -0.86 11.02 0.45
N SER A 11 -1.76 11.98 0.20
CA SER A 11 -3.06 11.73 -0.43
C SER A 11 -2.94 11.32 -1.90
N THR A 12 -1.94 11.84 -2.63
CA THR A 12 -1.68 11.47 -4.02
C THR A 12 -1.27 10.00 -4.11
N TYR A 13 -0.32 9.57 -3.28
CA TYR A 13 0.07 8.16 -3.19
C TYR A 13 -1.09 7.27 -2.78
N ALA A 14 -1.84 7.66 -1.75
CA ALA A 14 -2.97 6.87 -1.25
C ALA A 14 -4.01 6.61 -2.35
N VAL A 15 -4.42 7.64 -3.11
CA VAL A 15 -5.40 7.48 -4.21
C VAL A 15 -4.88 6.54 -5.29
N MET A 16 -3.61 6.67 -5.69
CA MET A 16 -3.00 5.81 -6.71
C MET A 16 -2.95 4.35 -6.26
N ILE A 17 -2.43 4.09 -5.06
CA ILE A 17 -2.33 2.75 -4.49
C ILE A 17 -3.72 2.13 -4.35
N HIS A 18 -4.69 2.86 -3.82
CA HIS A 18 -6.05 2.36 -3.63
C HIS A 18 -6.71 1.99 -4.97
N GLY A 19 -6.55 2.84 -5.98
CA GLY A 19 -7.07 2.59 -7.32
C GLY A 19 -6.41 1.38 -7.99
N LEU A 20 -5.10 1.19 -7.80
CA LEU A 20 -4.35 0.06 -8.36
C LEU A 20 -4.68 -1.27 -7.67
N CYS A 21 -4.85 -1.28 -6.34
CA CYS A 21 -5.25 -2.50 -5.61
C CYS A 21 -6.59 -3.08 -6.11
N LYS A 22 -7.52 -2.20 -6.50
CA LYS A 22 -8.84 -2.60 -7.04
C LYS A 22 -8.79 -3.11 -8.49
N LYS A 23 -7.72 -2.81 -9.23
CA LYS A 23 -7.59 -3.22 -10.63
C LYS A 23 -6.92 -4.60 -10.75
N LYS A 24 -7.47 -5.47 -11.60
CA LYS A 24 -6.88 -6.79 -11.89
C LYS A 24 -5.49 -6.61 -12.52
N GLY A 25 -4.52 -7.38 -12.04
CA GLY A 25 -3.15 -7.38 -12.57
C GLY A 25 -2.33 -6.12 -12.27
N LYS A 26 -2.78 -5.26 -11.35
CA LYS A 26 -2.11 -3.99 -11.00
C LYS A 26 -1.48 -3.96 -9.60
N LEU A 27 -1.44 -5.10 -8.91
CA LEU A 27 -0.86 -5.19 -7.57
C LEU A 27 0.62 -4.79 -7.54
N GLU A 28 1.42 -5.26 -8.50
CA GLU A 28 2.85 -4.92 -8.57
C GLU A 28 3.08 -3.40 -8.66
N GLU A 29 2.26 -2.71 -9.46
CA GLU A 29 2.31 -1.26 -9.59
C GLU A 29 1.89 -0.58 -8.28
N ALA A 30 0.87 -1.10 -7.58
CA ALA A 30 0.47 -0.61 -6.26
C ALA A 30 1.60 -0.73 -5.23
N CYS A 31 2.27 -1.90 -5.17
CA CYS A 31 3.43 -2.12 -4.32
C CYS A 31 4.54 -1.11 -4.65
N LYS A 32 4.86 -0.90 -5.93
CA LYS A 32 5.88 0.05 -6.36
C LYS A 32 5.59 1.48 -5.89
N TYR A 33 4.34 1.95 -5.98
CA TYR A 33 3.99 3.27 -5.45
C TYR A 33 4.09 3.35 -3.93
N PHE A 34 3.72 2.28 -3.22
CA PHE A 34 3.91 2.21 -1.77
C PHE A 34 5.39 2.24 -1.38
N GLU A 35 6.24 1.52 -2.12
CA GLU A 35 7.68 1.55 -1.95
C GLU A 35 8.28 2.94 -2.15
N MET A 36 7.87 3.64 -3.22
CA MET A 36 8.30 5.02 -3.47
C MET A 36 7.89 5.96 -2.32
N MET A 37 6.68 5.81 -1.81
CA MET A 37 6.19 6.56 -0.66
C MET A 37 7.07 6.35 0.58
N VAL A 38 7.51 5.11 0.82
CA VAL A 38 8.44 4.76 1.91
C VAL A 38 9.85 5.33 1.69
N ASP A 39 10.36 5.24 0.45
CA ASP A 39 11.68 5.76 0.07
C ASP A 39 11.75 7.30 0.18
N GLU A 40 10.64 7.98 -0.11
CA GLU A 40 10.49 9.43 0.07
C GLU A 40 10.23 9.84 1.53
N GLY A 41 10.13 8.87 2.44
CA GLY A 41 9.91 9.11 3.87
C GLY A 41 8.51 9.62 4.20
N ILE A 42 7.54 9.45 3.30
CA ILE A 42 6.16 9.92 3.46
C ILE A 42 5.36 8.84 4.20
N PRO A 43 4.88 9.08 5.44
CA PRO A 43 4.15 8.07 6.18
C PRO A 43 2.81 7.71 5.51
N PRO A 44 2.55 6.44 5.18
CA PRO A 44 1.26 5.99 4.67
C PRO A 44 0.14 6.15 5.70
N TYR A 45 -1.09 6.32 5.21
CA TYR A 45 -2.27 6.15 6.03
C TYR A 45 -2.44 4.67 6.41
N THR A 46 -2.93 4.40 7.62
CA THR A 46 -3.27 3.05 8.09
C THR A 46 -4.17 2.31 7.09
N SER A 47 -5.20 2.98 6.56
CA SER A 47 -6.09 2.41 5.55
C SER A 47 -5.39 2.01 4.25
N THR A 48 -4.31 2.71 3.87
CA THR A 48 -3.49 2.35 2.70
C THR A 48 -2.68 1.08 2.96
N ILE A 49 -2.10 0.94 4.15
CA ILE A 49 -1.37 -0.29 4.54
C ILE A 49 -2.34 -1.48 4.57
N GLU A 50 -3.47 -1.35 5.26
CA GLU A 50 -4.45 -2.41 5.41
C GLU A 50 -4.99 -2.88 4.06
N LEU A 51 -5.36 -1.95 3.18
CA LEU A 51 -5.87 -2.28 1.84
C LEU A 51 -4.82 -3.03 1.01
N LEU A 52 -3.59 -2.53 0.96
CA LEU A 52 -2.52 -3.17 0.19
C LEU A 52 -2.19 -4.55 0.75
N ARG A 53 -2.06 -4.67 2.07
CA ARG A 53 -1.82 -5.93 2.77
C ARG A 53 -2.91 -6.95 2.46
N ASN A 54 -4.18 -6.59 2.63
CA ASN A 54 -5.29 -7.50 2.39
C ASN A 54 -5.28 -7.99 0.93
N ARG A 55 -5.00 -7.08 -0.01
CA ARG A 55 -4.91 -7.44 -1.43
C ARG A 55 -3.77 -8.41 -1.74
N ILE A 56 -2.61 -8.23 -1.10
CA ILE A 56 -1.46 -9.13 -1.23
C ILE A 56 -1.82 -10.52 -0.68
N LEU A 57 -2.48 -10.58 0.47
CA LEU A 57 -2.91 -11.84 1.11
C LEU A 57 -3.96 -12.58 0.27
N GLU A 58 -4.95 -11.88 -0.27
CA GLU A 58 -5.96 -12.45 -1.18
C GLU A 58 -5.34 -13.14 -2.38
N LEU A 59 -4.24 -12.59 -2.90
CA LEU A 59 -3.53 -13.12 -4.07
C LEU A 59 -2.40 -14.09 -3.71
N GLY A 60 -2.14 -14.33 -2.42
CA GLY A 60 -1.16 -15.30 -1.93
C GLY A 60 0.30 -14.87 -2.04
N PHE A 61 0.60 -13.58 -2.29
CA PHE A 61 1.96 -13.07 -2.45
C PHE A 61 2.64 -12.76 -1.11
N LEU A 62 2.78 -13.77 -0.25
CA LEU A 62 3.27 -13.61 1.13
C LEU A 62 4.69 -13.02 1.20
N ASP A 63 5.56 -13.35 0.24
CA ASP A 63 6.91 -12.79 0.18
C ASP A 63 6.88 -11.26 0.07
N GLN A 64 5.89 -10.71 -0.65
CA GLN A 64 5.72 -9.27 -0.80
C GLN A 64 5.40 -8.58 0.54
N ILE A 65 4.67 -9.24 1.45
CA ILE A 65 4.41 -8.71 2.79
C ILE A 65 5.74 -8.48 3.53
N GLU A 66 6.61 -9.48 3.51
CA GLU A 66 7.88 -9.40 4.24
C GLU A 66 8.85 -8.42 3.57
N ILE A 67 8.86 -8.35 2.24
CA ILE A 67 9.64 -7.34 1.50
C ILE A 67 9.22 -5.93 1.89
N LEU A 68 7.91 -5.63 1.89
CA LEU A 68 7.41 -4.31 2.25
C LEU A 68 7.63 -4.00 3.73
N ALA A 69 7.48 -4.98 4.64
CA ALA A 69 7.76 -4.82 6.06
C ALA A 69 9.22 -4.42 6.30
N ASN A 70 10.16 -5.19 5.74
CA ASN A 70 11.59 -4.90 5.85
C ASN A 70 11.96 -3.55 5.25
N LYS A 71 11.29 -3.14 4.17
CA LYS A 71 11.51 -1.81 3.58
C LYS A 71 11.06 -0.70 4.53
N MET A 72 9.91 -0.85 5.17
CA MET A 72 9.42 0.12 6.18
C MET A 72 10.36 0.20 7.39
N GLU A 73 10.85 -0.92 7.90
CA GLU A 73 11.80 -0.97 9.02
C GLU A 73 13.14 -0.29 8.72
N ARG A 74 13.53 -0.28 7.45
CA ARG A 74 14.77 0.35 6.98
C ARG A 74 14.58 1.80 6.52
N SER A 75 13.36 2.33 6.61
CA SER A 75 13.07 3.73 6.28
C SER A 75 13.83 4.68 7.23
N THR A 76 14.14 5.88 6.75
CA THR A 76 14.72 6.94 7.57
C THR A 76 13.69 7.65 8.47
N SER A 77 12.40 7.40 8.26
CA SER A 77 11.30 7.98 9.04
C SER A 77 10.88 7.05 10.18
N CYS A 78 11.03 7.51 11.43
CA CYS A 78 10.63 6.76 12.64
C CYS A 78 9.15 6.34 12.57
N SER A 79 8.27 7.22 12.09
CA SER A 79 6.85 6.89 11.93
C SER A 79 6.62 5.75 10.94
N ILE A 80 7.40 5.66 9.86
CA ILE A 80 7.28 4.53 8.92
C ILE A 80 7.78 3.24 9.57
N GLN A 81 8.89 3.28 10.31
CA GLN A 81 9.43 2.12 11.01
C GLN A 81 8.41 1.53 12.01
N GLU A 82 7.76 2.38 12.81
CA GLU A 82 6.73 1.99 13.79
C GLU A 82 5.53 1.31 13.13
N MET A 83 5.21 1.70 11.90
CA MET A 83 4.07 1.16 11.15
C MET A 83 4.37 -0.18 10.45
N ALA A 84 5.61 -0.67 10.43
CA ALA A 84 5.97 -1.91 9.72
C ALA A 84 5.20 -3.14 10.22
N ASN A 85 4.84 -3.20 11.50
CA ASN A 85 4.06 -4.31 12.04
C ASN A 85 2.64 -4.39 11.46
N MET A 86 2.06 -3.28 11.01
CA MET A 86 0.73 -3.29 10.39
C MET A 86 0.71 -4.05 9.07
N ILE A 87 1.82 -4.12 8.33
CA ILE A 87 1.88 -4.86 7.07
C ILE A 87 1.98 -6.37 7.30
N ARG A 88 2.67 -6.81 8.36
CA ARG A 88 2.62 -8.21 8.82
C ARG A 88 1.23 -8.54 9.38
N GLY A 89 0.63 -7.56 10.04
CA GLY A 89 -0.70 -7.58 10.65
C GLY A 89 -0.65 -8.05 12.10
N ASP A 90 -1.43 -7.38 12.94
CA ASP A 90 -1.64 -7.82 14.32
C ASP A 90 -2.59 -9.01 14.38
N LYS A 91 -2.37 -9.92 15.33
CA LYS A 91 -3.24 -11.08 15.60
C LYS A 91 -4.63 -10.70 16.16
N THR A 92 -5.03 -9.43 16.11
CA THR A 92 -6.28 -8.92 16.68
C THR A 92 -7.43 -9.04 15.68
N ASN A 93 -8.15 -10.13 15.85
CA ASN A 93 -9.38 -10.54 15.18
C ASN A 93 -10.46 -9.43 15.06
N LYS A 94 -10.85 -9.00 13.84
CA LYS A 94 -12.22 -9.02 13.26
C LYS A 94 -12.42 -8.05 12.07
N THR A 95 -12.70 -8.67 10.93
CA THR A 95 -13.71 -8.36 9.88
C THR A 95 -14.22 -6.92 9.73
N SER A 96 -14.07 -6.36 8.52
CA SER A 96 -15.07 -5.50 7.87
C SER A 96 -15.01 -5.71 6.35
N ARG A 97 -16.07 -6.31 5.82
CA ARG A 97 -16.37 -6.45 4.39
C ARG A 97 -16.16 -5.14 3.65
N SER A 98 -15.48 -5.18 2.51
CA SER A 98 -15.73 -4.24 1.42
C SER A 98 -16.20 -5.06 0.23
N GLU A 99 -17.44 -4.81 -0.15
CA GLU A 99 -18.21 -5.54 -1.14
C GLU A 99 -17.51 -5.53 -2.50
N GLU A 100 -17.40 -6.72 -3.09
CA GLU A 100 -17.17 -6.89 -4.52
C GLU A 100 -18.36 -6.26 -5.24
N THR A 101 -18.10 -5.23 -6.04
CA THR A 101 -18.98 -4.89 -7.16
C THR A 101 -18.28 -5.36 -8.41
N ASP A 102 -18.53 -6.62 -8.77
CA ASP A 102 -18.43 -7.07 -10.15
C ASP A 102 -19.39 -6.19 -10.97
N LEU A 103 -18.82 -5.30 -11.77
CA LEU A 103 -19.52 -4.71 -12.90
C LEU A 103 -19.03 -5.45 -14.15
N GLU A 104 -19.65 -6.60 -14.41
CA GLU A 104 -19.75 -7.15 -15.75
C GLU A 104 -20.81 -6.37 -16.54
N SER A 105 -20.39 -5.99 -17.74
CA SER A 105 -21.15 -5.96 -19.00
C SER A 105 -22.29 -4.96 -19.18
N ASP A 106 -22.10 -4.08 -20.18
CA ASP A 106 -22.88 -4.16 -21.43
C ASP A 106 -21.91 -4.02 -22.62
#